data_AF-A0A7M2X0P9-F1
#
_entry.id   AF-A0A7M2X0P9-F1
#
_cell.length_a   1.000
_cell.length_b   1.000
_cell.length_c   1.000
_cell.angle_alpha   90.00
_cell.angle_beta   90.00
_cell.angle_gamma   90.00
#
_symmetry.space_group_name_H-M   'P 1'
#
loop_
_entity.id
_entity.type
_entity.pdbx_description
1 polymer ?
#
loop_
_entity_poly.entity_id
_entity_poly.type
_entity_poly.pdbx_seq_one_letter_code
_entity_poly.pdbx_strand_id
1 'polypeptide(L)'
;MDKKLFTIGVLSVSAVVLFAANLLQPRTAQAGLVVKDNDFTAVTARTAQGGEALYILDNRTGNMVVMNYDPNRRAVVPMTAPRSIMDAFKGGR
;
A
#
# COMPACT_ATOMS: atom_id res chain seq x y z
N MET A 1 -26.47 9.72 37.55
CA MET A 1 -25.43 8.89 36.91
C MET A 1 -24.12 9.15 37.63
N ASP A 2 -23.44 8.11 38.10
CA ASP A 2 -22.15 8.25 38.78
C ASP A 2 -21.10 8.77 37.78
N LYS A 3 -20.36 9.84 38.12
CA LYS A 3 -19.32 10.43 37.26
C LYS A 3 -18.31 9.37 36.82
N LYS A 4 -18.01 8.40 37.70
CA LYS A 4 -17.07 7.31 37.41
C LYS A 4 -17.57 6.42 36.28
N LEU A 5 -18.85 6.02 36.34
CA LEU A 5 -19.48 5.19 35.30
C LEU A 5 -19.54 5.92 33.95
N PHE A 6 -19.81 7.23 33.97
CA PHE A 6 -19.80 8.05 32.75
C PHE A 6 -18.40 8.11 32.11
N THR A 7 -17.37 8.37 32.90
CA THR A 7 -15.98 8.42 32.40
C THR A 7 -15.52 7.07 31.85
N ILE A 8 -15.84 5.97 32.55
CA ILE A 8 -15.51 4.61 32.08
C ILE A 8 -16.21 4.34 30.75
N GLY A 9 -17.50 4.67 30.62
CA GLY A 9 -18.26 4.49 29.39
C GLY A 9 -17.68 5.26 28.20
N VAL A 10 -17.34 6.53 28.40
CA VAL A 10 -16.72 7.36 27.35
C VAL A 10 -15.37 6.77 26.92
N LEU A 11 -14.54 6.33 27.88
CA LEU A 11 -13.23 5.75 27.57
C LEU A 11 -13.38 4.41 26.82
N SER A 12 -14.32 3.55 27.21
CA SER A 12 -14.56 2.27 26.53
C SER A 12 -15.07 2.45 25.10
N VAL A 13 -15.99 3.41 24.86
CA VAL A 13 -16.48 3.70 23.51
C VAL A 13 -15.35 4.25 22.64
N SER A 14 -14.55 5.17 23.19
CA SER A 14 -13.40 5.74 22.48
C SER A 14 -12.37 4.66 22.11
N ALA A 15 -12.11 3.71 23.01
CA ALA A 15 -11.20 2.59 22.75
C ALA A 15 -11.71 1.68 21.63
N VAL A 16 -13.00 1.35 21.60
CA VAL A 16 -13.61 0.54 20.53
C VAL A 16 -13.54 1.25 19.18
N VAL A 17 -13.82 2.55 19.14
CA VAL A 17 -13.72 3.34 17.91
C VAL A 17 -12.29 3.37 17.38
N LEU A 18 -11.30 3.62 18.25
CA LEU A 18 -9.88 3.62 17.87
C LEU A 18 -9.41 2.24 17.41
N PHE A 19 -9.87 1.18 18.08
CA PHE A 19 -9.56 -0.20 17.68
C PHE A 19 -10.09 -0.53 16.29
N ALA A 20 -11.35 -0.19 16.01
CA ALA A 20 -11.95 -0.39 14.69
C ALA A 20 -11.24 0.42 13.60
N ALA A 21 -10.88 1.67 13.89
CA ALA A 21 -10.10 2.50 12.97
C ALA A 21 -8.72 1.90 12.67
N ASN A 22 -8.04 1.37 13.68
CA ASN A 22 -6.73 0.74 13.50
C ASN A 22 -6.81 -0.56 12.69
N LEU A 23 -7.87 -1.36 12.88
CA LEU A 23 -8.09 -2.59 12.14
C LEU A 23 -8.30 -2.35 10.64
N LEU A 24 -8.91 -1.22 10.29
CA LEU A 24 -9.19 -0.82 8.90
C LEU A 24 -8.07 0.01 8.27
N GLN A 25 -6.99 0.30 9.00
CA GLN A 25 -5.91 1.13 8.49
C GLN A 25 -5.24 0.43 7.29
N PRO A 26 -5.19 1.08 6.10
CA PRO A 26 -4.49 0.52 4.96
C PRO A 26 -3.04 0.24 5.31
N ARG A 27 -2.60 -0.99 5.10
CA ARG A 27 -1.18 -1.34 5.28
C ARG A 27 -0.40 -0.58 4.22
N THR A 28 0.51 0.30 4.65
CA THR A 28 1.44 0.95 3.74
C THR A 28 2.32 -0.12 3.10
N ALA A 29 2.50 -0.02 1.78
CA ALA A 29 3.37 -0.94 1.05
C ALA A 29 4.80 -0.77 1.57
N GLN A 30 5.31 -1.75 2.32
CA GLN A 30 6.71 -1.79 2.74
C GLN A 30 7.52 -2.40 1.60
N ALA A 31 8.54 -1.67 1.14
CA ALA A 31 9.49 -2.16 0.16
C ALA A 31 10.31 -3.31 0.79
N GLY A 32 10.32 -4.48 0.15
CA GLY A 32 11.10 -5.65 0.57
C GLY A 32 12.54 -5.56 0.07
N LEU A 33 12.71 -5.32 -1.23
CA LEU A 33 14.01 -5.13 -1.89
C LEU A 33 13.93 -3.97 -2.87
N VAL A 34 14.96 -3.12 -2.86
CA VAL A 34 15.10 -2.00 -3.81
C VAL A 34 16.41 -2.18 -4.56
N VAL A 35 16.33 -2.24 -5.88
CA VAL A 35 17.48 -2.21 -6.79
C VAL A 35 17.37 -0.96 -7.62
N LYS A 36 18.38 -0.08 -7.52
CA LYS A 36 18.45 1.17 -8.27
C LYS A 36 19.61 1.11 -9.24
N ASP A 37 19.30 1.40 -10.50
CA ASP A 37 20.26 1.68 -11.56
C ASP A 37 20.02 3.11 -12.09
N ASN A 38 20.81 3.57 -13.06
CA ASN A 38 20.67 4.90 -13.65
C ASN A 38 19.31 5.10 -14.32
N ASP A 39 18.93 4.17 -15.21
CA ASP A 39 17.72 4.32 -16.01
C ASP A 39 16.47 3.78 -15.31
N PHE A 40 16.62 2.81 -14.40
CA PHE A 40 15.50 2.14 -13.77
C PHE A 40 15.66 1.97 -12.26
N THR A 41 14.55 2.05 -11.53
CA THR A 41 14.46 1.67 -10.13
C THR A 41 13.42 0.56 -9.99
N ALA A 42 13.83 -0.59 -9.47
CA ALA A 42 12.97 -1.73 -9.21
C ALA A 42 12.74 -1.90 -7.71
N VAL A 43 11.49 -2.11 -7.31
CA VAL A 43 11.08 -2.27 -5.91
C VAL A 43 10.11 -3.44 -5.80
N THR A 44 10.36 -4.38 -4.89
CA THR A 44 9.31 -5.33 -4.49
C THR A 44 8.53 -4.76 -3.32
N ALA A 45 7.20 -4.82 -3.38
CA ALA A 45 6.35 -4.41 -2.27
C ALA A 45 5.05 -5.20 -2.24
N ARG A 46 4.44 -5.30 -1.05
CA ARG A 46 3.12 -5.93 -0.94
C ARG A 46 2.05 -5.06 -1.57
N THR A 47 1.16 -5.69 -2.32
CA THR A 47 -0.01 -5.00 -2.89
C THR A 47 -1.12 -4.84 -1.85
N ALA A 48 -2.01 -3.86 -2.06
CA ALA A 48 -3.18 -3.64 -1.20
C ALA A 48 -4.16 -4.84 -1.19
N GLN A 49 -4.17 -5.63 -2.26
CA GLN A 49 -5.03 -6.82 -2.42
C GLN A 49 -4.38 -8.09 -1.84
N GLY A 50 -3.15 -7.99 -1.32
CA GLY A 50 -2.35 -9.12 -0.89
C GLY A 50 -1.42 -9.65 -1.98
N GLY A 51 -0.38 -10.37 -1.56
CA GLY A 51 0.72 -10.80 -2.44
C GLY A 51 1.84 -9.77 -2.55
N GLU A 52 2.82 -10.05 -3.40
CA GLU A 52 4.00 -9.23 -3.66
C GLU A 52 4.03 -8.85 -5.15
N ALA A 53 4.30 -7.59 -5.43
CA ALA A 53 4.44 -7.07 -6.79
C ALA A 53 5.81 -6.44 -6.98
N LEU A 54 6.29 -6.47 -8.22
CA LEU A 54 7.49 -5.79 -8.68
C LEU A 54 7.08 -4.48 -9.37
N TYR A 55 7.50 -3.37 -8.77
CA TYR A 55 7.32 -2.03 -9.29
C TYR A 55 8.60 -1.63 -10.02
N ILE A 56 8.51 -1.29 -11.30
CA ILE A 56 9.66 -0.80 -12.07
C ILE A 56 9.35 0.63 -12.50
N LEU A 57 10.17 1.56 -12.02
CA LEU A 57 10.14 2.97 -12.38
C LEU A 57 11.24 3.24 -13.40
N ASP A 58 10.87 3.81 -14.54
CA ASP A 58 11.81 4.48 -15.45
C ASP A 58 12.15 5.86 -14.86
N ASN A 59 13.41 6.04 -14.49
CA ASN A 59 13.91 7.26 -13.86
C ASN A 59 13.96 8.45 -14.83
N ARG A 60 13.97 8.20 -16.15
CA ARG A 60 14.00 9.26 -17.18
C ARG A 60 12.61 9.79 -17.49
N THR A 61 11.63 8.90 -17.63
CA THR A 61 10.26 9.28 -18.00
C THR A 61 9.33 9.44 -16.81
N GLY A 62 9.70 8.91 -15.65
CA GLY A 62 8.84 8.86 -14.46
C GLY A 62 7.65 7.89 -14.62
N ASN A 63 7.68 7.05 -15.66
CA ASN A 63 6.67 6.02 -15.88
C ASN A 63 6.98 4.79 -15.04
N MET A 64 5.94 4.23 -14.43
CA MET A 64 6.01 3.02 -13.64
C MET A 64 5.15 1.94 -14.25
N VAL A 65 5.69 0.72 -14.28
CA VAL A 65 4.94 -0.51 -14.55
C VAL A 65 4.89 -1.35 -13.28
N VAL A 66 3.74 -1.97 -13.04
CA VAL A 66 3.53 -2.90 -11.93
C VAL A 66 3.41 -4.29 -12.50
N MET A 67 4.27 -5.19 -12.05
CA MET A 67 4.30 -6.58 -12.46
C MET A 67 3.94 -7.48 -11.28
N ASN A 68 3.19 -8.54 -11.57
CA ASN A 68 2.83 -9.55 -10.58
C ASN A 68 3.03 -10.95 -11.16
N TYR A 69 3.30 -11.92 -10.30
CA TYR A 69 3.37 -13.32 -10.70
C TYR A 69 1.97 -13.89 -10.87
N ASP A 70 1.66 -14.39 -12.07
CA ASP A 70 0.44 -15.14 -12.34
C ASP A 70 0.72 -16.65 -12.17
N PRO A 71 0.13 -17.32 -11.15
CA PRO A 71 0.37 -18.74 -10.90
C PRO A 71 -0.19 -19.65 -12.00
N ASN A 72 -1.22 -19.22 -12.74
CA ASN A 72 -1.79 -20.00 -13.83
C ASN A 72 -0.86 -20.05 -15.04
N ARG A 73 -0.22 -18.91 -15.33
CA ARG A 73 0.74 -18.76 -16.43
C ARG A 73 2.17 -19.09 -16.03
N ARG A 74 2.43 -19.23 -14.72
CA ARG A 74 3.76 -19.38 -14.12
C ARG A 74 4.75 -18.32 -14.59
N ALA A 75 4.27 -17.09 -14.78
CA ALA A 75 5.01 -16.01 -15.40
C ALA A 75 4.75 -14.68 -14.69
N VAL A 76 5.72 -13.76 -14.78
CA VAL A 76 5.55 -12.38 -14.34
C VAL A 76 4.83 -11.62 -15.45
N VAL A 77 3.67 -11.04 -15.12
CA VAL A 77 2.82 -10.33 -16.08
C VAL A 77 2.60 -8.88 -15.63
N PRO A 78 2.52 -7.93 -16.56
CA PRO A 78 2.15 -6.56 -16.23
C PRO A 78 0.69 -6.51 -15.79
N MET A 79 0.42 -5.94 -14.61
CA MET A 79 -0.94 -5.71 -14.13
C MET A 79 -1.60 -4.54 -14.86
N THR A 80 -0.79 -3.59 -15.33
CA THR A 80 -1.23 -2.37 -15.99
C THR A 80 -0.20 -1.90 -17.01
N ALA A 81 -0.66 -1.18 -18.02
CA ALA A 81 0.25 -0.43 -18.91
C ALA A 81 1.08 0.58 -18.10
N PRO A 82 2.31 0.94 -18.55
CA PRO A 82 3.12 1.95 -17.90
C PRO A 82 2.34 3.27 -17.77
N ARG A 83 2.32 3.85 -16.56
CA ARG A 83 1.71 5.16 -16.28
C ARG A 83 2.65 6.03 -15.47
N SER A 84 2.44 7.34 -15.51
CA SER A 84 3.22 8.24 -14.66
C SER A 84 3.03 7.89 -13.19
N ILE A 85 4.13 7.81 -12.44
CA ILE A 85 4.09 7.61 -10.99
C ILE A 85 3.27 8.69 -10.27
N MET A 86 3.17 9.88 -10.86
CA MET A 86 2.40 11.00 -10.31
C MET A 86 0.92 10.68 -10.17
N ASP A 87 0.36 9.79 -11.00
CA ASP A 87 -1.03 9.36 -10.90
C ASP A 87 -1.32 8.63 -9.58
N ALA A 88 -0.33 7.94 -9.00
CA ALA A 88 -0.48 7.24 -7.73
C ALA A 88 -0.66 8.20 -6.54
N PHE A 89 -0.21 9.45 -6.65
CA PHE A 89 -0.27 10.44 -5.58
C PHE A 89 -1.47 11.41 -5.69
N LYS A 90 -2.27 11.35 -6.76
CA LYS A 90 -3.42 12.25 -6.98
C LYS A 90 -4.59 12.01 -6.00
N GLY A 91 -4.63 10.88 -5.32
CA GLY A 91 -5.70 10.52 -4.36
C GLY A 91 -5.43 10.88 -2.89
N GLY A 92 -4.28 11.50 -2.58
CA GLY A 92 -3.92 11.87 -1.20
C GLY A 92 -4.31 13.31 -0.85
N ARG A 93 -5.61 13.57 -0.68
CA ARG A 93 -6.12 14.79 -0.01
C ARG A 93 -7.33 14.44 0.85
#